data_AF-A0AAP6G971-F1
#
_entry.id   AF-A0AAP6G971-F1
#
_cell.length_a   1.000
_cell.length_b   1.000
_cell.length_c   1.000
_cell.angle_alpha   90.00
_cell.angle_beta   90.00
_cell.angle_gamma   90.00
#
_symmetry.space_group_name_H-M   'P 1'
#
loop_
_entity.id
_entity.type
_entity.pdbx_description
1 polymer ?
#
loop_
_entity_poly.entity_id
_entity_poly.type
_entity_poly.pdbx_seq_one_letter_code
_entity_poly.pdbx_strand_id
1 'polypeptide(L)'
;MKKLTKTLLTATLILGLPLGAYAASEAVSTAQPTQATATGCPMDGSGMMGGKHHGGRHDKMARMKNMTPEQIQAHLQQRYDKIEDPAKKAEFVKNLGLRADGMIKHAEVMKQFAEANQ
;
A
#
# COMPACT_ATOMS: atom_id res chain seq x y z
N MET A 1 21.60 6.40 57.39
CA MET A 1 22.34 5.37 56.63
C MET A 1 21.34 4.42 55.97
N LYS A 2 21.48 4.23 54.65
CA LYS A 2 21.14 3.08 53.79
C LYS A 2 19.89 2.24 54.15
N LYS A 3 18.80 2.37 53.39
CA LYS A 3 18.41 1.54 52.22
C LYS A 3 18.24 0.05 52.53
N LEU A 4 17.01 -0.46 52.49
CA LEU A 4 16.76 -1.84 52.07
C LEU A 4 15.50 -1.87 51.18
N THR A 5 15.80 -1.69 49.90
CA THR A 5 14.94 -1.87 48.74
C THR A 5 14.42 -3.31 48.71
N LYS A 6 13.11 -3.48 48.55
CA LYS A 6 12.47 -4.78 48.31
C LYS A 6 12.78 -5.24 46.88
N THR A 7 13.87 -5.98 46.72
CA THR A 7 14.20 -6.67 45.47
C THR A 7 13.63 -8.08 45.55
N LEU A 8 12.40 -8.28 45.07
CA LEU A 8 11.87 -9.61 44.86
C LEU A 8 12.49 -10.18 43.57
N LEU A 9 13.47 -11.07 43.78
CA LEU A 9 13.95 -12.01 42.77
C LEU A 9 12.78 -12.85 42.25
N THR A 10 12.57 -12.84 40.94
CA THR A 10 11.99 -13.99 40.22
C THR A 10 12.96 -14.36 39.13
N ALA A 11 13.86 -15.29 39.48
CA ALA A 11 14.78 -15.94 38.57
C ALA A 11 14.20 -17.32 38.23
N THR A 12 13.89 -17.56 36.95
CA THR A 12 13.77 -18.87 36.29
C THR A 12 13.57 -18.58 34.79
N LEU A 13 14.62 -18.48 33.97
CA LEU A 13 15.47 -19.54 33.39
C LEU A 13 14.78 -20.27 32.22
N ILE A 14 14.89 -19.71 31.01
CA ILE A 14 15.10 -20.47 29.75
C ILE A 14 16.04 -19.64 28.86
N LEU A 15 17.32 -20.02 28.90
CA LEU A 15 18.35 -19.66 27.91
C LEU A 15 18.46 -20.83 26.92
N GLY A 16 18.48 -20.52 25.62
CA GLY A 16 18.84 -21.44 24.52
C GLY A 16 17.66 -21.78 23.62
N LEU A 17 17.67 -21.56 22.30
CA LEU A 17 18.77 -21.33 21.35
C LEU A 17 18.43 -20.21 20.34
N PRO A 18 19.47 -19.56 19.77
CA PRO A 18 19.37 -18.57 18.72
C PRO A 18 19.35 -19.20 17.32
N LEU A 19 19.08 -18.36 16.31
CA LEU A 19 19.36 -18.56 14.87
C LEU A 19 18.27 -19.30 14.06
N GLY A 20 17.12 -18.64 13.91
CA GLY A 20 16.31 -18.81 12.70
C GLY A 20 16.98 -18.11 11.52
N ALA A 21 17.92 -18.80 10.87
CA ALA A 21 18.49 -18.40 9.61
C ALA A 21 17.40 -18.38 8.53
N TYR A 22 16.97 -17.18 8.10
CA TYR A 22 16.36 -17.01 6.79
C TYR A 22 17.48 -16.81 5.77
N ALA A 23 18.09 -17.93 5.38
CA ALA A 23 18.83 -18.03 4.13
C ALA A 23 17.88 -18.64 3.08
N ALA A 24 17.15 -17.78 2.38
CA ALA A 24 16.57 -18.15 1.09
C ALA A 24 17.37 -17.40 0.03
N SER A 25 18.44 -18.04 -0.43
CA SER A 25 19.05 -17.73 -1.71
C SER A 25 18.00 -17.94 -2.79
N GLU A 26 17.51 -16.87 -3.39
CA GLU A 26 16.95 -16.95 -4.73
C GLU A 26 18.01 -16.43 -5.69
N ALA A 27 18.55 -17.39 -6.43
CA ALA A 27 19.52 -17.17 -7.48
C ALA A 27 18.96 -16.16 -8.48
N VAL A 28 19.74 -15.11 -8.74
CA VAL A 28 19.60 -14.29 -9.95
C VAL A 28 19.84 -15.21 -11.13
N SER A 29 18.77 -15.67 -11.75
CA SER A 29 18.82 -16.27 -13.08
C SER A 29 18.79 -15.13 -14.10
N THR A 30 19.97 -14.80 -14.62
CA THR A 30 20.12 -14.00 -15.83
C THR A 30 19.62 -14.83 -17.03
N ALA A 31 18.32 -14.76 -17.29
CA ALA A 31 17.73 -15.23 -18.54
C ALA A 31 17.21 -14.02 -19.33
N GLN A 32 17.99 -13.62 -20.33
CA GLN A 32 17.57 -12.72 -21.41
C GLN A 32 16.46 -13.40 -22.23
N PRO A 33 15.27 -12.79 -22.40
CA PRO A 33 14.38 -13.17 -23.47
C PRO A 33 14.78 -12.41 -24.73
N THR A 34 15.36 -13.16 -25.65
CA THR A 34 15.43 -12.86 -27.08
C THR A 34 14.07 -12.40 -27.60
N GLN A 35 14.09 -11.45 -28.54
CA GLN A 35 12.95 -10.95 -29.30
C GLN A 35 11.92 -12.03 -29.64
N ALA A 36 10.67 -11.79 -29.27
CA ALA A 36 9.50 -12.42 -29.89
C ALA A 36 8.66 -11.31 -30.54
N THR A 37 8.90 -11.10 -31.82
CA THR A 37 7.93 -10.51 -32.76
C THR A 37 6.72 -11.43 -32.88
N ALA A 38 5.56 -10.96 -32.41
CA ALA A 38 4.18 -11.25 -32.85
C ALA A 38 3.28 -10.81 -31.70
N THR A 39 2.38 -9.85 -31.83
CA THR A 39 1.24 -9.88 -32.76
C THR A 39 0.65 -8.48 -32.75
N GLY A 40 0.51 -7.88 -33.93
CA GLY A 40 -0.15 -6.58 -34.07
C GLY A 40 -1.59 -6.66 -33.55
N CYS A 41 -1.96 -5.73 -32.68
CA CYS A 41 -3.37 -5.38 -32.55
C CYS A 41 -3.75 -4.67 -33.85
N PRO A 42 -4.62 -5.24 -34.70
CA PRO A 42 -5.11 -4.53 -35.87
C PRO A 42 -5.89 -3.30 -35.38
N MET A 43 -5.25 -2.14 -35.46
CA MET A 43 -5.96 -0.86 -35.51
C MET A 43 -6.64 -0.80 -36.88
N ASP A 44 -7.76 -1.51 -36.99
CA ASP A 44 -8.68 -1.31 -38.11
C ASP A 44 -9.31 0.07 -37.95
N GLY A 45 -8.90 0.97 -38.83
CA GLY A 45 -9.46 2.30 -38.93
C GLY A 45 -10.86 2.21 -39.52
N SER A 46 -11.87 2.50 -38.72
CA SER A 46 -13.17 3.01 -39.17
C SER A 46 -13.96 3.54 -37.98
N GLY A 47 -13.90 4.85 -37.74
CA GLY A 47 -14.68 5.46 -36.67
C GLY A 47 -14.34 6.92 -36.34
N MET A 48 -14.05 7.75 -37.33
CA MET A 48 -14.20 9.20 -37.15
C MET A 48 -15.69 9.53 -37.12
N MET A 49 -16.28 9.62 -35.92
CA MET A 49 -17.44 10.50 -35.68
C MET A 49 -17.35 11.06 -34.27
N GLY A 50 -17.47 12.39 -34.19
CA GLY A 50 -17.10 13.20 -33.05
C GLY A 50 -18.00 13.04 -31.83
N GLY A 51 -17.42 13.36 -30.66
CA GLY A 51 -18.20 13.81 -29.51
C GLY A 51 -17.73 13.29 -28.16
N LYS A 52 -16.79 13.99 -27.51
CA LYS A 52 -16.75 14.15 -26.04
C LYS A 52 -16.55 12.87 -25.19
N HIS A 53 -15.56 12.02 -25.48
CA HIS A 53 -15.28 10.79 -24.70
C HIS A 53 -14.35 10.95 -23.47
N HIS A 54 -14.10 12.17 -22.98
CA HIS A 54 -13.21 12.40 -21.80
C HIS A 54 -13.86 13.10 -20.59
N GLY A 55 -15.11 13.57 -20.67
CA GLY A 55 -15.75 14.33 -19.59
C GLY A 55 -15.90 13.54 -18.28
N GLY A 56 -16.51 12.35 -18.34
CA GLY A 56 -16.85 11.59 -17.12
C GLY A 56 -15.65 11.08 -16.31
N ARG A 57 -14.46 10.94 -16.92
CA ARG A 57 -13.24 10.57 -16.18
C ARG A 57 -12.68 11.76 -15.38
N HIS A 58 -12.72 12.96 -15.94
CA HIS A 58 -12.31 14.17 -15.23
C HIS A 58 -13.25 14.46 -14.06
N ASP A 59 -14.56 14.33 -14.28
CA ASP A 59 -15.57 14.55 -13.23
C ASP A 59 -15.41 13.55 -12.07
N LYS A 60 -15.12 12.29 -12.38
CA LYS A 60 -14.90 11.25 -11.35
C LYS A 60 -13.65 11.53 -10.51
N MET A 61 -12.56 11.98 -11.14
CA MET A 61 -11.32 12.31 -10.43
C MET A 61 -11.48 13.57 -9.57
N ALA A 62 -12.15 14.60 -10.09
CA ALA A 62 -12.46 15.80 -9.33
C ALA A 62 -13.37 15.50 -8.13
N ARG A 63 -14.39 14.67 -8.33
CA ARG A 63 -15.30 14.26 -7.26
C ARG A 63 -14.58 13.47 -6.17
N MET A 64 -13.66 12.57 -6.51
CA MET A 64 -12.86 11.85 -5.51
C MET A 64 -11.90 12.76 -4.74
N LYS A 65 -11.34 13.79 -5.39
CA LYS A 65 -10.47 14.78 -4.72
C LYS A 65 -11.22 15.64 -3.70
N ASN A 66 -12.51 15.86 -3.93
CA ASN A 66 -13.35 16.76 -3.13
C ASN A 66 -14.26 16.03 -2.13
N MET A 67 -14.08 14.73 -1.91
CA MET A 67 -14.88 14.01 -0.90
C MET A 67 -14.52 14.48 0.51
N THR A 68 -15.53 14.68 1.34
CA THR A 68 -15.33 14.95 2.77
C THR A 68 -14.82 13.69 3.48
N PRO A 69 -14.16 13.80 4.64
CA PRO A 69 -13.71 12.65 5.42
C PRO A 69 -14.84 11.64 5.70
N GLU A 70 -16.05 12.13 5.99
CA GLU A 70 -17.22 11.30 6.28
C GLU A 70 -17.66 10.52 5.03
N GLN A 71 -17.63 11.16 3.86
CA GLN A 71 -17.93 10.49 2.60
C GLN A 71 -16.88 9.42 2.25
N ILE A 72 -15.61 9.70 2.54
CA ILE A 72 -14.52 8.73 2.35
C ILE A 72 -14.76 7.53 3.27
N GLN A 73 -15.05 7.76 4.54
CA GLN A 73 -15.35 6.71 5.51
C GLN A 73 -16.55 5.87 5.08
N ALA A 74 -17.67 6.49 4.69
CA ALA A 74 -18.84 5.79 4.22
C ALA A 74 -18.55 4.92 2.97
N HIS A 75 -17.74 5.43 2.04
CA HIS A 75 -17.34 4.68 0.85
C HIS A 75 -16.41 3.50 1.19
N LEU A 76 -15.50 3.66 2.15
CA LEU A 76 -14.65 2.57 2.63
C LEU A 76 -15.49 1.50 3.34
N GLN A 77 -16.43 1.91 4.20
CA GLN A 77 -17.35 1.01 4.89
C GLN A 77 -18.19 0.21 3.90
N GLN A 78 -18.79 0.88 2.91
CA GLN A 78 -19.57 0.21 1.86
C GLN A 78 -18.75 -0.83 1.10
N ARG A 79 -17.47 -0.57 0.84
CA ARG A 79 -16.58 -1.55 0.19
C ARG A 79 -16.23 -2.70 1.11
N TYR A 80 -15.98 -2.43 2.37
CA TYR A 80 -15.67 -3.45 3.38
C TYR A 80 -16.84 -4.41 3.60
N ASP A 81 -18.06 -3.88 3.72
CA ASP A 81 -19.27 -4.68 3.98
C ASP A 81 -19.59 -5.64 2.83
N LYS A 82 -19.26 -5.26 1.59
CA LYS A 82 -19.43 -6.10 0.39
C LYS A 82 -18.43 -7.26 0.29
N ILE A 83 -17.40 -7.29 1.13
CA ILE A 83 -16.42 -8.38 1.12
C ILE A 83 -16.95 -9.50 2.04
N GLU A 84 -17.30 -10.63 1.45
CA GLU A 84 -17.83 -11.77 2.22
C GLU A 84 -16.70 -12.54 2.91
N ASP A 85 -15.60 -12.78 2.21
CA ASP A 85 -14.45 -13.56 2.69
C ASP A 85 -13.69 -12.81 3.81
N PRO A 86 -13.57 -13.39 5.02
CA PRO A 86 -12.83 -12.80 6.14
C PRO A 86 -11.35 -12.53 5.83
N ALA A 87 -10.71 -13.41 5.05
CA ALA A 87 -9.30 -13.22 4.69
C ALA A 87 -9.12 -11.98 3.80
N LYS A 88 -10.03 -11.78 2.85
CA LYS A 88 -10.04 -10.60 1.98
C LYS A 88 -10.41 -9.32 2.73
N LYS A 89 -11.26 -9.39 3.76
CA LYS A 89 -11.54 -8.26 4.67
C LYS A 89 -10.28 -7.83 5.41
N ALA A 90 -9.54 -8.78 5.98
CA ALA A 90 -8.28 -8.50 6.66
C ALA A 90 -7.24 -7.92 5.70
N GLU A 91 -7.13 -8.48 4.49
CA GLU A 91 -6.24 -7.97 3.44
C GLU A 91 -6.62 -6.54 3.02
N PHE A 92 -7.90 -6.25 2.86
CA PHE A 92 -8.39 -4.91 2.54
C PHE A 92 -7.95 -3.88 3.59
N VAL A 93 -8.15 -4.18 4.88
CA VAL A 93 -7.72 -3.31 5.99
C VAL A 93 -6.21 -3.13 6.00
N LYS A 94 -5.44 -4.22 5.83
CA LYS A 94 -3.98 -4.18 5.75
C LYS A 94 -3.52 -3.26 4.61
N ASN A 95 -4.10 -3.41 3.43
CA ASN A 95 -3.75 -2.61 2.25
C ASN A 95 -4.11 -1.13 2.42
N LEU A 96 -5.19 -0.80 3.14
CA LEU A 96 -5.50 0.58 3.49
C LEU A 96 -4.43 1.19 4.41
N GLY A 97 -3.97 0.44 5.42
CA GLY A 97 -2.89 0.89 6.31
C GLY A 97 -1.60 1.17 5.53
N LEU A 98 -1.14 0.21 4.72
CA LEU A 98 0.07 0.39 3.90
C LEU A 98 -0.02 1.61 2.97
N ARG A 99 -1.21 1.86 2.40
CA ARG A 99 -1.43 3.04 1.55
C ARG A 99 -1.37 4.34 2.35
N ALA A 100 -1.97 4.38 3.53
CA ALA A 100 -1.92 5.55 4.41
C ALA A 100 -0.49 5.88 4.83
N ASP A 101 0.29 4.87 5.25
CA ASP A 101 1.69 5.03 5.61
C ASP A 101 2.53 5.59 4.44
N GLY A 102 2.28 5.09 3.23
CA GLY A 102 2.94 5.60 2.02
C GLY A 102 2.60 7.07 1.75
N MET A 103 1.34 7.47 1.94
CA MET A 103 0.92 8.87 1.78
C MET A 103 1.53 9.79 2.83
N ILE A 104 1.62 9.34 4.10
CA ILE A 104 2.26 10.11 5.18
C ILE A 104 3.73 10.36 4.84
N LYS A 105 4.49 9.31 4.47
CA LYS A 105 5.91 9.45 4.08
C LYS A 105 6.08 10.44 2.93
N HIS A 106 5.22 10.36 1.92
CA HIS A 106 5.30 11.28 0.78
C HIS A 106 5.00 12.73 1.19
N ALA A 107 3.97 12.95 2.01
CA ALA A 107 3.63 14.27 2.54
C ALA A 107 4.76 14.85 3.40
N GLU A 108 5.40 14.02 4.22
CA GLU A 108 6.53 14.42 5.05
C GLU A 108 7.73 14.87 4.23
N VAL A 109 8.11 14.11 3.19
CA VAL A 109 9.19 14.51 2.27
C VAL A 109 8.88 15.84 1.58
N MET A 110 7.64 16.01 1.09
CA MET A 110 7.22 17.29 0.47
C MET A 110 7.30 18.45 1.45
N LYS A 111 6.86 18.24 2.69
CA LYS A 111 6.91 19.25 3.74
C LYS A 111 8.35 19.64 4.07
N GLN A 112 9.22 18.66 4.32
CA GLN A 112 10.64 18.90 4.61
C GLN A 112 11.33 19.65 3.46
N PHE A 113 11.06 19.28 2.21
CA PHE A 113 11.59 19.99 1.05
C PHE A 113 11.11 21.44 0.99
N ALA A 114 9.83 21.68 1.21
CA ALA A 114 9.28 23.04 1.22
C ALA A 114 9.90 23.89 2.34
N GLU A 115 9.99 23.35 3.57
CA GLU A 115 10.57 24.05 4.73
C GLU A 115 12.06 24.38 4.52
N ALA A 116 12.82 23.50 3.86
CA ALA A 116 14.23 23.75 3.57
C ALA A 116 14.49 24.80 2.47
N ASN A 117 13.45 25.23 1.75
CA ASN A 117 13.54 26.18 0.63
C ASN A 117 12.62 27.40 0.80
N GLN A 118 12.14 27.65 2.02
CA GLN A 118 11.46 28.89 2.44
C GLN A 118 12.45 29.86 3.07
#